data_AF-A0A968WU68-F1
#
_entry.id   AF-A0A968WU68-F1
#
_cell.length_a   1.000
_cell.length_b   1.000
_cell.length_c   1.000
_cell.angle_alpha   90.00
_cell.angle_beta   90.00
_cell.angle_gamma   90.00
#
_symmetry.space_group_name_H-M   'P 1'
#
loop_
_entity.id
_entity.type
_entity.pdbx_description
1 polymer ?
#
loop_
_entity_poly.entity_id
_entity_poly.type
_entity_poly.pdbx_seq_one_letter_code
_entity_poly.pdbx_strand_id
1 'polypeptide(L)'
;MSWFSTNYEKATLGGAVAVALGLAYLGFSKINGVDDDFGASPKGAGNNNTAVASAELVPKSIASLEVDRAWQQGVTPTGRAVDLFTGVPLFVPSATPDKPLDPITGPMIHDPIPNTWWLENRLDPGFADSPTRDPDKDGFSNMEEFKAKSNPNDPQSIPSLIAKLKYIKDESLAWVIVPGYPSEQGCDFRYENSKSQKIKTDIAKQVMPGENIFDLPPVKDRFKFLRTEVRKIMNERLKYESDVTFAVIEDQRPNKKGTLYEFQAPLSDQLFKENLKFDRTAIFSLEALGMSGKEFKVEEKTSFALPPENEKKDYFTKEVTPEAVTIEYTTPSGEKQSIQIGKGQMPAITE
;
A
#
# COMPACT_ATOMS: atom_id res chain seq x y z
N MET A 1 98.43 98.01 40.57
CA MET A 1 98.23 96.55 40.53
C MET A 1 96.92 96.27 39.82
N SER A 2 96.91 95.37 38.83
CA SER A 2 95.73 95.08 37.99
C SER A 2 94.64 94.37 38.81
N TRP A 3 93.38 94.83 38.72
CA TRP A 3 92.21 94.24 39.42
C TRP A 3 92.07 92.72 39.19
N PHE A 4 92.56 92.25 38.03
CA PHE A 4 92.61 90.83 37.67
C PHE A 4 93.55 90.00 38.56
N SER A 5 94.62 90.59 39.11
CA SER A 5 95.58 89.87 39.97
C SER A 5 95.05 89.60 41.38
N THR A 6 94.09 90.40 41.86
CA THR A 6 93.45 90.21 43.18
C THR A 6 92.09 89.53 43.11
N ASN A 7 91.43 89.48 41.94
CA ASN A 7 90.11 88.87 41.77
C ASN A 7 90.07 87.76 40.71
N TYR A 8 91.22 87.12 40.42
CA TYR A 8 91.33 86.07 39.39
C TYR A 8 90.28 84.96 39.57
N GLU A 9 90.05 84.52 40.81
CA GLU A 9 89.06 83.49 41.14
C GLU A 9 87.64 83.84 40.66
N LYS A 10 87.23 85.11 40.79
CA LYS A 10 85.92 85.59 40.33
C LYS A 10 85.85 85.67 38.81
N ALA A 11 86.95 86.03 38.16
CA ALA A 11 87.03 86.07 36.70
C ALA A 11 87.02 84.66 36.10
N THR A 12 87.73 83.70 36.69
CA THR A 12 87.68 82.28 36.28
C THR A 12 86.33 81.65 36.54
N LEU A 13 85.69 81.97 37.67
CA LEU A 13 84.34 81.47 37.98
C LEU A 13 83.31 82.05 37.00
N GLY A 14 83.38 83.36 36.73
CA GLY A 14 82.51 84.01 35.74
C GLY A 14 82.71 83.45 34.32
N GLY A 15 83.96 83.21 33.93
CA GLY A 15 84.29 82.57 32.65
C GLY A 15 83.77 81.13 32.55
N ALA A 16 83.95 80.33 33.60
CA ALA A 16 83.45 78.95 33.65
C ALA A 16 81.92 78.88 33.58
N VAL A 17 81.22 79.78 34.27
CA VAL A 17 79.74 79.87 34.22
C VAL A 17 79.28 80.27 32.82
N ALA A 18 79.95 81.21 32.15
CA ALA A 18 79.61 81.60 30.78
C ALA A 18 79.78 80.44 29.78
N VAL A 19 80.85 79.66 29.92
CA VAL A 19 81.08 78.47 29.09
C VAL A 19 80.03 77.39 29.36
N ALA A 20 79.70 77.13 30.64
CA ALA A 20 78.69 76.16 31.01
C ALA A 20 77.29 76.52 30.49
N LEU A 21 76.91 77.80 30.57
CA LEU A 21 75.64 78.29 30.01
C LEU A 21 75.62 78.21 28.48
N GLY A 22 76.75 78.47 27.82
CA GLY A 22 76.87 78.31 26.37
C GLY A 22 76.70 76.86 25.91
N LEU A 23 77.29 75.90 26.62
CA LEU A 23 77.15 74.46 26.34
C LEU A 23 75.74 73.96 26.63
N ALA A 24 75.11 74.41 27.73
CA ALA A 24 73.73 74.09 28.06
C ALA A 24 72.75 74.61 27.00
N TYR A 25 72.97 75.83 26.51
CA TYR A 25 72.16 76.40 25.42
C TYR A 25 72.33 75.63 24.12
N LEU A 26 73.56 75.26 23.73
CA LEU A 26 73.80 74.46 22.53
C LEU A 26 73.16 73.06 22.61
N GLY A 27 73.22 72.43 23.79
CA GLY A 27 72.52 71.16 24.04
C GLY A 27 71.01 71.31 23.91
N PHE A 28 70.41 72.33 24.54
CA PHE A 28 68.97 72.57 24.49
C PHE A 28 68.48 72.99 23.10
N SER A 29 69.23 73.83 22.37
CA SER A 29 68.86 74.26 21.02
C SER A 29 68.87 73.12 20.01
N LYS A 30 69.69 72.08 20.25
CA LYS A 30 69.79 70.89 19.40
C LYS A 30 68.75 69.82 19.74
N ILE A 31 68.25 69.75 20.96
CA ILE A 31 67.24 68.76 21.39
C ILE A 31 65.92 68.92 20.62
N ASN A 32 65.49 70.16 20.34
CA ASN A 32 64.25 70.40 19.61
C ASN A 32 64.35 70.14 18.09
N GLY A 33 65.55 69.83 17.57
CA GLY A 33 65.76 69.49 16.15
C GLY A 33 66.05 68.02 15.90
N VAL A 34 66.05 67.16 16.94
CA VAL A 34 66.39 65.74 16.80
C VAL A 34 65.35 64.99 15.95
N ASP A 35 64.07 65.34 16.05
CA ASP A 35 63.02 64.73 15.21
C ASP A 35 63.15 65.13 13.73
N ASP A 36 63.68 66.33 13.42
CA ASP A 36 63.96 66.77 12.05
C ASP A 36 65.27 66.17 11.50
N ASP A 37 66.32 66.05 12.32
CA ASP A 37 67.62 65.47 11.94
C ASP A 37 67.58 63.92 11.82
N PHE A 38 66.64 63.26 12.51
CA PHE A 38 66.44 61.80 12.49
C PHE A 38 65.07 61.37 11.94
N GLY A 39 64.40 62.24 11.16
CA GLY A 39 63.18 61.89 10.46
C GLY A 39 63.42 60.65 9.59
N ALA A 40 62.89 59.50 10.02
CA ALA A 40 62.97 58.24 9.30
C ALA A 40 62.09 58.32 8.05
N SER A 41 62.56 59.01 7.02
CA SER A 41 61.99 58.92 5.69
C SER A 41 62.35 57.56 5.10
N PRO A 42 61.37 56.73 4.68
CA PRO A 42 61.66 55.51 3.95
C PRO A 42 62.40 55.90 2.65
N LYS A 43 63.70 55.59 2.58
CA LYS A 43 64.50 55.79 1.36
C LYS A 43 64.20 54.63 0.40
N GLY A 44 63.12 54.79 -0.37
CA GLY A 44 62.83 53.96 -1.55
C GLY A 44 62.07 54.80 -2.57
N ALA A 45 62.53 54.79 -3.84
CA ALA A 45 61.87 55.51 -4.93
C ALA A 45 60.62 54.74 -5.41
N GLY A 46 59.62 54.62 -4.54
CA GLY A 46 58.34 53.98 -4.80
C GLY A 46 57.25 54.55 -3.90
N ASN A 47 55.98 54.31 -4.23
CA ASN A 47 54.84 54.78 -3.46
C ASN A 47 54.96 54.28 -2.00
N ASN A 48 55.22 55.18 -1.05
CA ASN A 48 55.42 54.90 0.38
C ASN A 48 54.09 54.56 1.09
N ASN A 49 53.23 53.78 0.44
CA ASN A 49 52.03 53.23 1.05
C ASN A 49 52.40 51.89 1.71
N THR A 50 52.59 51.89 3.03
CA THR A 50 52.82 50.66 3.82
C THR A 50 51.54 49.85 4.03
N ALA A 51 50.40 50.27 3.45
CA ALA A 51 49.17 49.51 3.50
C ALA A 51 49.35 48.18 2.77
N VAL A 52 49.06 47.09 3.49
CA VAL A 52 48.92 45.76 2.88
C VAL A 52 47.85 45.87 1.79
N ALA A 53 48.17 45.43 0.57
CA ALA A 53 47.24 45.49 -0.54
C ALA A 53 45.89 44.88 -0.14
N SER A 54 44.80 45.60 -0.41
CA SER A 54 43.43 45.17 -0.09
C SER A 54 43.09 45.08 1.41
N ALA A 55 43.85 45.74 2.29
CA ALA A 55 43.49 45.87 3.71
C ALA A 55 42.10 46.48 3.91
N GLU A 56 41.62 47.34 3.00
CA GLU A 56 40.25 47.87 3.03
C GLU A 56 39.15 46.81 2.80
N LEU A 57 39.52 45.60 2.34
CA LEU A 57 38.57 44.49 2.19
C LEU A 57 38.33 43.77 3.52
N VAL A 58 39.25 43.83 4.48
CA VAL A 58 39.11 43.11 5.77
C VAL A 58 37.88 43.56 6.54
N PRO A 59 37.61 44.87 6.73
CA PRO A 59 36.38 45.32 7.38
C PRO A 59 35.12 44.96 6.58
N LYS A 60 35.20 44.96 5.24
CA LYS A 60 34.08 44.57 4.37
C LYS A 60 33.77 43.08 4.48
N SER A 61 34.79 42.24 4.61
CA SER A 61 34.65 40.79 4.82
C SER A 61 34.06 40.51 6.19
N ILE A 62 34.55 41.16 7.25
CA ILE A 62 33.99 41.03 8.61
C ILE A 62 32.52 41.46 8.62
N ALA A 63 32.19 42.63 8.06
CA ALA A 63 30.82 43.09 7.94
C ALA A 63 29.94 42.12 7.14
N SER A 64 30.47 41.49 6.08
CA SER A 64 29.72 40.49 5.29
C SER A 64 29.40 39.19 6.02
N LEU A 65 30.17 38.85 7.07
CA LEU A 65 29.94 37.69 7.94
C LEU A 65 28.91 37.98 9.03
N GLU A 66 28.72 39.27 9.38
CA GLU A 66 27.71 39.74 10.35
C GLU A 66 26.34 39.99 9.71
N VAL A 67 26.23 39.94 8.37
CA VAL A 67 24.95 40.04 7.67
C VAL A 67 24.17 38.74 7.83
N ASP A 68 23.07 38.81 8.57
CA ASP A 68 22.10 37.73 8.71
C ASP A 68 21.41 37.49 7.36
N ARG A 69 21.90 36.51 6.59
CA ARG A 69 21.32 36.20 5.26
C ARG A 69 20.11 35.29 5.42
N ALA A 70 18.94 35.89 5.54
CA ALA A 70 17.68 35.18 5.39
C ALA A 70 17.44 34.87 3.91
N TRP A 71 17.55 33.60 3.52
CA TRP A 71 17.15 33.14 2.20
C TRP A 71 15.62 33.17 2.11
N GLN A 72 15.07 34.06 1.29
CA GLN A 72 13.64 34.06 1.01
C GLN A 72 13.36 33.08 -0.12
N GLN A 73 12.43 32.16 0.13
CA GLN A 73 12.00 31.18 -0.85
C GLN A 73 11.39 31.90 -2.07
N GLY A 74 11.91 31.61 -3.26
CA GLY A 74 11.33 32.15 -4.49
C GLY A 74 9.92 31.62 -4.69
N VAL A 75 9.06 32.39 -5.37
CA VAL A 75 7.69 31.98 -5.69
C VAL A 75 7.47 32.12 -7.20
N THR A 76 6.88 31.11 -7.84
CA THR A 76 6.51 31.18 -9.26
C THR A 76 5.39 32.21 -9.49
N PRO A 77 5.14 32.66 -10.74
CA PRO A 77 3.99 33.52 -11.06
C PRO A 77 2.63 32.93 -10.64
N THR A 78 2.56 31.61 -10.50
CA THR A 78 1.38 30.86 -10.04
C THR A 78 1.30 30.70 -8.52
N GLY A 79 2.21 31.31 -7.75
CA GLY A 79 2.19 31.27 -6.28
C GLY A 79 2.89 30.05 -5.66
N ARG A 80 3.58 29.21 -6.44
CA ARG A 80 4.28 28.03 -5.91
C ARG A 80 5.64 28.42 -5.34
N ALA A 81 5.91 28.06 -4.10
CA ALA A 81 7.22 28.21 -3.50
C ALA A 81 8.22 27.23 -4.16
N VAL A 82 9.35 27.73 -4.66
CA VAL A 82 10.42 26.91 -5.26
C VAL A 82 11.47 26.60 -4.21
N ASP A 83 11.88 25.35 -4.12
CA ASP A 83 13.06 25.01 -3.31
C ASP A 83 14.30 25.63 -3.96
N LEU A 84 15.18 26.20 -3.14
CA LEU A 84 16.42 26.84 -3.58
C LEU A 84 17.54 25.82 -3.78
N PHE A 85 17.42 24.64 -3.17
CA PHE A 85 18.48 23.63 -3.12
C PHE A 85 18.08 22.31 -3.81
N THR A 86 16.80 22.10 -4.10
CA THR A 86 16.33 20.93 -4.85
C THR A 86 15.62 21.36 -6.14
N GLY A 87 15.97 20.71 -7.25
CA GLY A 87 15.31 20.95 -8.54
C GLY A 87 13.93 20.31 -8.56
N VAL A 88 12.95 20.98 -9.18
CA VAL A 88 11.64 20.37 -9.45
C VAL A 88 11.75 19.50 -10.71
N PRO A 89 11.41 18.20 -10.65
CA PRO A 89 11.41 17.36 -11.84
C PRO A 89 10.37 17.87 -12.83
N LEU A 90 10.80 18.15 -14.07
CA LEU A 90 9.93 18.48 -15.18
C LEU A 90 9.85 17.27 -16.11
N PHE A 91 8.63 16.94 -16.54
CA PHE A 91 8.39 15.82 -17.44
C PHE A 91 8.30 16.32 -18.87
N VAL A 92 8.74 15.51 -19.83
CA VAL A 92 8.63 15.87 -21.25
C VAL A 92 7.80 14.80 -21.94
N PRO A 93 6.55 15.10 -22.32
CA PRO A 93 5.74 14.15 -23.08
C PRO A 93 6.42 13.83 -24.41
N SER A 94 6.49 12.55 -24.77
CA SER A 94 7.02 12.11 -26.08
C SER A 94 6.27 12.73 -27.26
N ALA A 95 4.98 13.00 -27.09
CA ALA A 95 4.14 13.68 -28.07
C ALA A 95 4.48 15.17 -28.25
N THR A 96 5.08 15.82 -27.25
CA THR A 96 5.47 17.24 -27.29
C THR A 96 6.85 17.46 -26.66
N PRO A 97 7.94 17.04 -27.32
CA PRO A 97 9.29 17.10 -26.75
C PRO A 97 9.76 18.53 -26.39
N ASP A 98 9.24 19.53 -27.11
CA ASP A 98 9.64 20.94 -26.94
C ASP A 98 8.88 21.66 -25.81
N LYS A 99 7.95 20.98 -25.13
CA LYS A 99 7.11 21.57 -24.08
C LYS A 99 7.27 20.80 -22.78
N PRO A 100 8.16 21.25 -21.87
CA PRO A 100 8.26 20.64 -20.55
C PRO A 100 6.96 20.86 -19.76
N LEU A 101 6.54 19.79 -19.10
CA LEU A 101 5.37 19.68 -18.27
C LEU A 101 5.81 19.78 -16.81
N ASP A 102 5.24 20.74 -16.09
CA ASP A 102 5.32 20.78 -14.65
C ASP A 102 4.28 19.83 -14.05
N PRO A 103 4.67 18.80 -13.28
CA PRO A 103 3.71 17.85 -12.71
C PRO A 103 2.72 18.53 -11.75
N ILE A 104 3.08 19.64 -11.09
CA ILE A 104 2.21 20.27 -10.08
C ILE A 104 1.07 21.07 -10.75
N THR A 105 1.36 21.77 -11.84
CA THR A 105 0.40 22.70 -12.48
C THR A 105 -0.09 22.24 -13.84
N GLY A 106 0.59 21.27 -14.45
CA GLY A 106 0.28 20.77 -15.77
C GLY A 106 -0.78 19.65 -15.78
N PRO A 107 -1.16 19.15 -16.98
CA PRO A 107 -2.03 17.99 -17.12
C PRO A 107 -1.53 16.75 -16.36
N MET A 108 -2.46 15.86 -16.02
CA MET A 108 -2.14 14.56 -15.42
C MET A 108 -1.26 13.75 -16.36
N ILE A 109 -0.18 13.18 -15.82
CA ILE A 109 0.75 12.32 -16.56
C ILE A 109 0.08 10.97 -16.83
N HIS A 110 -0.61 10.42 -15.82
CA HIS A 110 -1.35 9.16 -15.89
C HIS A 110 -2.76 9.32 -15.35
N ASP A 111 -3.71 9.69 -16.20
CA ASP A 111 -5.14 9.71 -15.84
C ASP A 111 -5.61 8.30 -15.40
N PRO A 112 -6.36 8.14 -14.30
CA PRO A 112 -6.96 9.14 -13.41
C PRO A 112 -6.17 9.52 -12.15
N ILE A 113 -4.88 9.17 -12.06
CA ILE A 113 -4.06 9.43 -10.89
C ILE A 113 -3.49 10.87 -10.95
N PRO A 114 -3.87 11.78 -10.02
CA PRO A 114 -3.33 13.13 -9.99
C PRO A 114 -1.82 13.14 -9.79
N ASN A 115 -1.13 14.05 -10.45
CA ASN A 115 0.32 14.21 -10.33
C ASN A 115 0.79 14.46 -8.90
N THR A 116 -0.04 15.10 -8.06
CA THR A 116 0.27 15.33 -6.64
C THR A 116 0.40 14.02 -5.87
N TRP A 117 -0.41 13.00 -6.18
CA TRP A 117 -0.33 11.69 -5.52
C TRP A 117 1.00 11.00 -5.78
N TRP A 118 1.51 11.06 -7.02
CA TRP A 118 2.82 10.51 -7.37
C TRP A 118 3.95 11.20 -6.58
N LEU A 119 3.90 12.52 -6.47
CA LEU A 119 4.89 13.31 -5.75
C LEU A 119 4.84 13.07 -4.23
N GLU A 120 3.65 13.03 -3.65
CA GLU A 120 3.44 12.79 -2.21
C GLU A 120 3.91 11.39 -1.80
N ASN A 121 3.65 10.39 -2.63
CA ASN A 121 4.10 9.02 -2.43
C ASN A 121 5.53 8.77 -2.93
N ARG A 122 6.26 9.81 -3.39
CA ARG A 122 7.64 9.71 -3.88
C ARG A 122 7.83 8.65 -4.98
N LEU A 123 6.82 8.47 -5.81
CA LEU A 123 6.83 7.56 -6.94
C LEU A 123 7.19 8.32 -8.22
N ASP A 124 7.88 7.65 -9.14
CA ASP A 124 8.22 8.22 -10.44
C ASP A 124 7.11 7.93 -11.47
N PRO A 125 6.31 8.93 -11.90
CA PRO A 125 5.30 8.76 -12.94
C PRO A 125 5.90 8.77 -14.35
N GLY A 126 7.22 8.92 -14.52
CA GLY A 126 7.85 9.08 -15.83
C GLY A 126 7.73 7.88 -16.76
N PHE A 127 7.42 6.69 -16.22
CA PHE A 127 7.28 5.48 -17.00
C PHE A 127 5.83 5.22 -17.43
N ALA A 128 5.64 4.68 -18.63
CA ALA A 128 4.31 4.32 -19.13
C ALA A 128 3.62 3.24 -18.27
N ASP A 129 4.40 2.35 -17.66
CA ASP A 129 3.93 1.27 -16.78
C ASP A 129 3.82 1.69 -15.31
N SER A 130 4.10 2.95 -14.95
CA SER A 130 4.03 3.43 -13.56
C SER A 130 2.71 3.09 -12.86
N PRO A 131 1.52 3.25 -13.48
CA PRO A 131 0.26 2.87 -12.85
C PRO A 131 0.12 1.38 -12.54
N THR A 132 0.84 0.51 -13.26
CA THR A 132 0.80 -0.94 -13.10
C THR A 132 1.95 -1.51 -12.26
N ARG A 133 2.88 -0.65 -11.81
CA ARG A 133 3.97 -1.06 -10.93
C ARG A 133 3.50 -1.24 -9.49
N ASP A 134 4.21 -2.12 -8.81
CA ASP A 134 4.02 -2.50 -7.42
C ASP A 134 5.38 -2.32 -6.71
N PRO A 135 5.64 -1.14 -6.11
CA PRO A 135 6.93 -0.80 -5.52
C PRO A 135 7.25 -1.61 -4.25
N ASP A 136 6.26 -1.88 -3.41
CA ASP A 136 6.42 -2.56 -2.13
C ASP A 136 6.23 -4.09 -2.20
N LYS A 137 5.76 -4.59 -3.34
CA LYS A 137 5.60 -6.00 -3.71
C LYS A 137 4.54 -6.73 -2.90
N ASP A 138 3.51 -6.02 -2.47
CA ASP A 138 2.35 -6.60 -1.79
C ASP A 138 1.35 -7.27 -2.75
N GLY A 139 1.51 -7.07 -4.06
CA GLY A 139 0.66 -7.60 -5.14
C GLY A 139 -0.39 -6.61 -5.66
N PHE A 140 -0.42 -5.39 -5.15
CA PHE A 140 -1.27 -4.30 -5.61
C PHE A 140 -0.46 -3.30 -6.44
N SER A 141 -1.08 -2.82 -7.51
CA SER A 141 -0.48 -1.80 -8.36
C SER A 141 -0.79 -0.41 -7.83
N ASN A 142 0.06 0.57 -8.16
CA ASN A 142 -0.14 1.98 -7.85
C ASN A 142 -1.56 2.48 -8.18
N MET A 143 -2.18 1.99 -9.25
CA MET A 143 -3.56 2.32 -9.63
C MET A 143 -4.61 1.77 -8.66
N GLU A 144 -4.43 0.55 -8.18
CA GLU A 144 -5.34 -0.09 -7.23
C GLU A 144 -5.21 0.58 -5.86
N GLU A 145 -3.99 0.87 -5.44
CA GLU A 145 -3.71 1.56 -4.19
C GLU A 145 -4.19 3.01 -4.17
N PHE A 146 -4.05 3.72 -5.29
CA PHE A 146 -4.63 5.05 -5.45
C PHE A 146 -6.15 5.04 -5.23
N LYS A 147 -6.86 4.05 -5.80
CA LYS A 147 -8.31 3.92 -5.62
C LYS A 147 -8.69 3.58 -4.18
N ALA A 148 -7.93 2.68 -3.56
CA ALA A 148 -8.13 2.24 -2.19
C ALA A 148 -7.65 3.23 -1.13
N LYS A 149 -6.97 4.31 -1.54
CA LYS A 149 -6.31 5.29 -0.67
C LYS A 149 -5.32 4.63 0.29
N SER A 150 -4.60 3.62 -0.19
CA SER A 150 -3.51 2.96 0.52
C SER A 150 -2.15 3.60 0.17
N ASN A 151 -1.10 3.20 0.89
CA ASN A 151 0.25 3.72 0.70
C ASN A 151 1.10 2.75 -0.16
N PRO A 152 1.49 3.16 -1.38
CA PRO A 152 2.21 2.31 -2.35
C PRO A 152 3.67 2.03 -2.06
N ASN A 153 4.14 2.42 -0.87
CA ASN A 153 5.48 2.12 -0.40
C ASN A 153 5.47 1.38 0.93
N ASP A 154 4.29 1.02 1.45
CA ASP A 154 4.15 0.32 2.72
C ASP A 154 3.42 -1.02 2.51
N PRO A 155 4.15 -2.15 2.55
CA PRO A 155 3.57 -3.47 2.28
C PRO A 155 2.59 -3.95 3.36
N GLN A 156 2.41 -3.19 4.45
CA GLN A 156 1.37 -3.44 5.45
C GLN A 156 0.09 -2.64 5.19
N SER A 157 0.18 -1.57 4.39
CA SER A 157 -0.95 -0.74 4.01
C SER A 157 -1.60 -1.30 2.74
N ILE A 158 -2.28 -2.44 2.86
CA ILE A 158 -2.84 -3.13 1.70
C ILE A 158 -4.32 -2.77 1.46
N PRO A 159 -4.77 -2.68 0.20
CA PRO A 159 -6.18 -2.66 -0.15
C PRO A 159 -6.92 -3.94 0.25
N SER A 160 -8.23 -4.00 0.00
CA SER A 160 -9.03 -5.19 0.30
C SER A 160 -8.53 -6.42 -0.47
N LEU A 161 -8.06 -7.44 0.26
CA LEU A 161 -7.53 -8.68 -0.32
C LEU A 161 -8.51 -9.43 -1.23
N ILE A 162 -9.81 -9.20 -1.04
CA ILE A 162 -10.84 -9.79 -1.90
C ILE A 162 -10.69 -9.32 -3.35
N ALA A 163 -10.13 -8.11 -3.60
CA ALA A 163 -9.86 -7.59 -4.95
C ALA A 163 -8.92 -8.49 -5.76
N LYS A 164 -8.02 -9.19 -5.06
CA LYS A 164 -6.99 -10.06 -5.65
C LYS A 164 -7.35 -11.54 -5.55
N LEU A 165 -8.57 -11.86 -5.14
CA LEU A 165 -9.05 -13.23 -5.08
C LEU A 165 -9.48 -13.70 -6.47
N LYS A 166 -8.72 -14.61 -7.07
CA LYS A 166 -9.02 -15.17 -8.38
C LYS A 166 -9.74 -16.50 -8.26
N TYR A 167 -10.89 -16.63 -8.91
CA TYR A 167 -11.60 -17.91 -9.01
C TYR A 167 -11.03 -18.74 -10.16
N ILE A 168 -10.42 -19.88 -9.88
CA ILE A 168 -9.73 -20.70 -10.90
C ILE A 168 -10.70 -21.69 -11.54
N LYS A 169 -11.35 -22.51 -10.73
CA LYS A 169 -12.25 -23.59 -11.15
C LYS A 169 -13.04 -24.13 -9.95
N ASP A 170 -14.05 -24.94 -10.21
CA ASP A 170 -14.74 -25.73 -9.20
C ASP A 170 -14.29 -27.20 -9.22
N GLU A 171 -14.36 -27.81 -8.05
CA GLU A 171 -14.52 -29.26 -7.92
C GLU A 171 -15.99 -29.56 -7.61
N SER A 172 -16.71 -30.02 -8.63
CA SER A 172 -18.11 -30.43 -8.54
C SER A 172 -18.24 -31.95 -8.39
N LEU A 173 -18.85 -32.40 -7.29
CA LEU A 173 -19.34 -33.76 -7.13
C LEU A 173 -20.86 -33.76 -7.34
N ALA A 174 -21.32 -34.25 -8.50
CA ALA A 174 -22.74 -34.45 -8.74
C ALA A 174 -23.20 -35.73 -8.04
N TRP A 175 -24.36 -35.70 -7.39
CA TRP A 175 -24.93 -36.83 -6.68
C TRP A 175 -26.45 -36.80 -6.70
N VAL A 176 -27.07 -37.96 -6.48
CA VAL A 176 -28.51 -38.10 -6.34
C VAL A 176 -28.83 -39.21 -5.35
N ILE A 177 -29.96 -39.06 -4.66
CA ILE A 177 -30.57 -40.12 -3.85
C ILE A 177 -31.79 -40.62 -4.60
N VAL A 178 -31.84 -41.92 -4.80
CA VAL A 178 -32.90 -42.66 -5.46
C VAL A 178 -33.67 -43.40 -4.36
N PRO A 179 -34.76 -42.84 -3.83
CA PRO A 179 -35.65 -43.58 -2.95
C PRO A 179 -36.35 -44.69 -3.75
N GLY A 180 -36.55 -45.84 -3.10
CA GLY A 180 -37.36 -46.94 -3.60
C GLY A 180 -38.85 -46.71 -3.32
N TYR A 181 -39.61 -47.82 -3.19
CA TYR A 181 -41.03 -47.74 -2.90
C TYR A 181 -41.23 -47.57 -1.38
N PRO A 182 -41.87 -46.48 -0.93
CA PRO A 182 -42.16 -46.31 0.48
C PRO A 182 -43.23 -47.32 0.94
N SER A 183 -43.06 -47.84 2.15
CA SER A 183 -43.97 -48.77 2.80
C SER A 183 -44.20 -48.37 4.27
N GLU A 184 -45.12 -49.06 4.96
CA GLU A 184 -45.33 -48.85 6.41
C GLU A 184 -44.05 -49.13 7.23
N GLN A 185 -43.13 -49.93 6.71
CA GLN A 185 -41.87 -50.31 7.36
C GLN A 185 -40.71 -49.33 7.04
N GLY A 186 -40.93 -48.31 6.21
CA GLY A 186 -39.92 -47.32 5.83
C GLY A 186 -39.70 -47.22 4.32
N CYS A 187 -38.54 -46.72 3.92
CA CYS A 187 -38.13 -46.60 2.51
C CYS A 187 -36.69 -47.08 2.33
N ASP A 188 -36.41 -47.76 1.23
CA ASP A 188 -35.04 -48.06 0.81
C ASP A 188 -34.46 -46.90 -0.01
N PHE A 189 -33.15 -46.71 0.04
CA PHE A 189 -32.48 -45.62 -0.65
C PHE A 189 -31.21 -46.10 -1.34
N ARG A 190 -30.93 -45.51 -2.50
CA ARG A 190 -29.68 -45.69 -3.23
C ARG A 190 -29.04 -44.34 -3.51
N TYR A 191 -27.79 -44.19 -3.12
CA TYR A 191 -26.94 -43.06 -3.47
C TYR A 191 -26.12 -43.40 -4.71
N GLU A 192 -26.01 -42.42 -5.63
CA GLU A 192 -25.11 -42.48 -6.79
C GLU A 192 -24.45 -41.12 -7.00
N ASN A 193 -23.17 -41.12 -7.40
CA ASN A 193 -22.44 -39.89 -7.70
C ASN A 193 -21.64 -39.95 -9.01
N SER A 194 -21.10 -38.80 -9.42
CA SER A 194 -20.31 -38.65 -10.65
C SER A 194 -18.98 -39.40 -10.65
N LYS A 195 -18.53 -39.92 -9.50
CA LYS A 195 -17.37 -40.81 -9.37
C LYS A 195 -17.75 -42.29 -9.47
N SER A 196 -18.97 -42.59 -9.93
CA SER A 196 -19.53 -43.94 -10.07
C SER A 196 -19.61 -44.73 -8.75
N GLN A 197 -19.59 -44.03 -7.60
CA GLN A 197 -19.79 -44.68 -6.30
C GLN A 197 -21.28 -44.91 -6.09
N LYS A 198 -21.64 -46.13 -5.70
CA LYS A 198 -23.03 -46.54 -5.45
C LYS A 198 -23.14 -47.15 -4.07
N ILE A 199 -24.03 -46.62 -3.25
CA ILE A 199 -24.32 -47.13 -1.91
C ILE A 199 -25.82 -47.36 -1.83
N LYS A 200 -26.23 -48.50 -1.29
CA LYS A 200 -27.64 -48.83 -1.12
C LYS A 200 -27.89 -49.22 0.34
N THR A 201 -29.08 -48.95 0.82
CA THR A 201 -29.55 -49.45 2.12
C THR A 201 -29.79 -50.95 2.06
N ASP A 202 -29.81 -51.59 3.22
CA ASP A 202 -30.21 -53.00 3.33
C ASP A 202 -31.70 -53.12 3.03
N ILE A 203 -32.08 -53.92 2.04
CA ILE A 203 -33.48 -54.12 1.66
C ILE A 203 -34.26 -54.83 2.78
N ALA A 204 -33.57 -55.60 3.62
CA ALA A 204 -34.18 -56.26 4.78
C ALA A 204 -34.43 -55.30 5.97
N LYS A 205 -33.84 -54.10 5.95
CA LYS A 205 -33.98 -53.08 6.98
C LYS A 205 -34.25 -51.73 6.33
N GLN A 206 -35.52 -51.47 6.05
CA GLN A 206 -35.96 -50.19 5.52
C GLN A 206 -35.68 -49.06 6.51
N VAL A 207 -35.35 -47.88 5.98
CA VAL A 207 -35.01 -46.70 6.79
C VAL A 207 -36.30 -46.01 7.21
N MET A 208 -36.46 -45.79 8.51
CA MET A 208 -37.64 -45.12 9.06
C MET A 208 -37.47 -43.59 9.08
N PRO A 209 -38.58 -42.83 9.05
CA PRO A 209 -38.55 -41.39 9.31
C PRO A 209 -37.83 -41.06 10.62
N GLY A 210 -36.83 -40.18 10.55
CA GLY A 210 -35.98 -39.77 11.67
C GLY A 210 -34.60 -40.44 11.70
N GLU A 211 -34.35 -41.46 10.87
CA GLU A 211 -33.08 -42.19 10.83
C GLU A 211 -32.10 -41.64 9.77
N ASN A 212 -30.82 -41.93 9.98
CA ASN A 212 -29.80 -41.70 8.95
C ASN A 212 -29.94 -42.76 7.86
N ILE A 213 -29.79 -42.34 6.60
CA ILE A 213 -30.03 -43.20 5.44
C ILE A 213 -28.86 -44.15 5.19
N PHE A 214 -27.62 -43.68 5.34
CA PHE A 214 -26.45 -44.46 4.96
C PHE A 214 -25.43 -44.56 6.10
N ASP A 215 -24.91 -45.77 6.32
CA ASP A 215 -23.92 -46.07 7.37
C ASP A 215 -22.49 -46.23 6.83
N LEU A 216 -22.30 -46.13 5.50
CA LEU A 216 -21.04 -46.38 4.82
C LEU A 216 -20.44 -45.09 4.20
N PRO A 217 -19.11 -44.90 4.28
CA PRO A 217 -18.42 -43.81 3.59
C PRO A 217 -18.66 -43.83 2.07
N PRO A 218 -18.68 -42.67 1.37
CA PRO A 218 -18.36 -41.33 1.86
C PRO A 218 -19.58 -40.55 2.42
N VAL A 219 -20.77 -41.14 2.42
CA VAL A 219 -22.03 -40.47 2.82
C VAL A 219 -22.58 -40.93 4.17
N LYS A 220 -21.75 -41.62 4.95
CA LYS A 220 -22.08 -42.06 6.30
C LYS A 220 -22.63 -40.89 7.12
N ASP A 221 -23.80 -41.09 7.73
CA ASP A 221 -24.47 -40.13 8.61
C ASP A 221 -24.79 -38.77 7.97
N ARG A 222 -24.71 -38.66 6.63
CA ARG A 222 -24.91 -37.39 5.94
C ARG A 222 -26.37 -37.07 5.70
N PHE A 223 -27.18 -38.06 5.38
CA PHE A 223 -28.56 -37.82 4.95
C PHE A 223 -29.51 -38.41 5.96
N LYS A 224 -30.44 -37.58 6.45
CA LYS A 224 -31.48 -38.00 7.40
C LYS A 224 -32.83 -38.03 6.70
N PHE A 225 -33.49 -39.17 6.72
CA PHE A 225 -34.83 -39.29 6.17
C PHE A 225 -35.84 -38.66 7.14
N LEU A 226 -36.69 -37.75 6.67
CA LEU A 226 -37.64 -37.04 7.55
C LEU A 226 -39.06 -37.56 7.45
N ARG A 227 -39.59 -37.70 6.23
CA ARG A 227 -40.98 -38.13 5.96
C ARG A 227 -41.21 -38.37 4.47
N THR A 228 -42.35 -38.95 4.14
CA THR A 228 -42.91 -38.96 2.78
C THR A 228 -44.10 -38.02 2.68
N GLU A 229 -44.24 -37.35 1.54
CA GLU A 229 -45.39 -36.51 1.20
C GLU A 229 -46.01 -36.98 -0.11
N VAL A 230 -47.32 -37.20 -0.12
CA VAL A 230 -48.06 -37.49 -1.35
C VAL A 230 -48.58 -36.19 -1.94
N ARG A 231 -48.25 -35.92 -3.20
CA ARG A 231 -48.72 -34.74 -3.94
C ARG A 231 -49.41 -35.18 -5.22
N LYS A 232 -50.55 -34.55 -5.53
CA LYS A 232 -51.25 -34.73 -6.80
C LYS A 232 -50.55 -33.93 -7.88
N ILE A 233 -50.01 -34.61 -8.88
CA ILE A 233 -49.36 -33.99 -10.02
C ILE A 233 -50.16 -34.30 -11.28
N MET A 234 -50.52 -33.27 -12.03
CA MET A 234 -51.15 -33.40 -13.33
C MET A 234 -50.10 -33.87 -14.35
N ASN A 235 -50.32 -35.03 -14.96
CA ASN A 235 -49.49 -35.47 -16.06
C ASN A 235 -49.94 -34.75 -17.34
N GLU A 236 -49.24 -33.68 -17.73
CA GLU A 236 -49.60 -32.85 -18.89
C GLU A 236 -49.75 -33.63 -20.20
N ARG A 237 -49.04 -34.76 -20.34
CA ARG A 237 -49.11 -35.61 -21.54
C ARG A 237 -50.37 -36.47 -21.58
N LEU A 238 -50.83 -36.96 -20.42
CA LEU A 238 -51.93 -37.93 -20.32
C LEU A 238 -53.20 -37.30 -19.73
N LYS A 239 -53.15 -36.01 -19.35
CA LYS A 239 -54.26 -35.19 -18.83
C LYS A 239 -55.04 -35.88 -17.69
N TYR A 240 -54.31 -36.56 -16.79
CA TYR A 240 -54.86 -37.10 -15.55
C TYR A 240 -53.97 -36.74 -14.36
N GLU A 241 -54.59 -36.69 -13.17
CA GLU A 241 -53.90 -36.49 -11.90
C GLU A 241 -53.37 -37.82 -11.38
N SER A 242 -52.07 -37.88 -11.10
CA SER A 242 -51.43 -39.00 -10.41
C SER A 242 -50.98 -38.57 -9.02
N ASP A 243 -51.22 -39.43 -8.03
CA ASP A 243 -50.60 -39.30 -6.71
C ASP A 243 -49.12 -39.67 -6.82
N VAL A 244 -48.25 -38.71 -6.56
CA VAL A 244 -46.80 -38.89 -6.59
C VAL A 244 -46.25 -38.73 -5.17
N THR A 245 -45.52 -39.73 -4.70
CA THR A 245 -44.90 -39.70 -3.38
C THR A 245 -43.50 -39.08 -3.47
N PHE A 246 -43.18 -38.19 -2.54
CA PHE A 246 -41.87 -37.56 -2.39
C PHE A 246 -41.26 -37.96 -1.05
N ALA A 247 -40.01 -38.42 -1.06
CA ALA A 247 -39.21 -38.58 0.14
C ALA A 247 -38.51 -37.25 0.45
N VAL A 248 -38.72 -36.74 1.67
CA VAL A 248 -38.07 -35.53 2.19
C VAL A 248 -36.86 -35.93 3.01
N ILE A 249 -35.70 -35.44 2.61
CA ILE A 249 -34.38 -35.80 3.17
C ILE A 249 -33.67 -34.52 3.60
N GLU A 250 -33.08 -34.52 4.79
CA GLU A 250 -32.26 -33.42 5.30
C GLU A 250 -30.77 -33.75 5.16
N ASP A 251 -29.98 -32.83 4.61
CA ASP A 251 -28.51 -32.90 4.65
C ASP A 251 -28.03 -32.54 6.06
N GLN A 252 -27.18 -33.38 6.64
CA GLN A 252 -26.56 -33.22 7.95
C GLN A 252 -25.11 -32.71 7.85
N ARG A 253 -24.57 -32.56 6.63
CA ARG A 253 -23.21 -32.02 6.44
C ARG A 253 -23.13 -30.61 7.04
N PRO A 254 -22.07 -30.25 7.80
CA PRO A 254 -22.02 -28.98 8.55
C PRO A 254 -22.35 -27.72 7.75
N ASN A 255 -21.91 -27.63 6.49
CA ASN A 255 -22.16 -26.50 5.58
C ASN A 255 -23.55 -26.52 4.92
N LYS A 256 -24.25 -27.66 4.94
CA LYS A 256 -25.57 -27.83 4.32
C LYS A 256 -26.65 -28.22 5.33
N LYS A 257 -26.33 -28.23 6.62
CA LYS A 257 -27.22 -28.69 7.68
C LYS A 257 -28.58 -27.98 7.61
N GLY A 258 -29.65 -28.75 7.59
CA GLY A 258 -31.02 -28.23 7.46
C GLY A 258 -31.47 -27.97 6.01
N THR A 259 -30.62 -28.23 5.01
CA THR A 259 -31.06 -28.19 3.60
C THR A 259 -31.96 -29.39 3.35
N LEU A 260 -33.18 -29.12 2.88
CA LEU A 260 -34.16 -30.15 2.56
C LEU A 260 -34.12 -30.48 1.06
N TYR A 261 -34.08 -31.77 0.76
CA TYR A 261 -34.18 -32.33 -0.57
C TYR A 261 -35.43 -33.17 -0.69
N GLU A 262 -36.16 -32.98 -1.78
CA GLU A 262 -37.35 -33.75 -2.11
C GLU A 262 -37.07 -34.58 -3.35
N PHE A 263 -37.15 -35.91 -3.20
CA PHE A 263 -36.97 -36.84 -4.32
C PHE A 263 -38.26 -37.64 -4.51
N GLN A 264 -38.71 -37.77 -5.74
CA GLN A 264 -39.84 -38.64 -6.06
C GLN A 264 -39.50 -40.10 -5.71
N ALA A 265 -40.43 -40.83 -5.10
CA ALA A 265 -40.28 -42.21 -4.63
C ALA A 265 -41.34 -43.11 -5.30
N PRO A 266 -40.97 -44.02 -6.21
CA PRO A 266 -39.61 -44.25 -6.71
C PRO A 266 -39.16 -43.19 -7.73
N LEU A 267 -37.86 -42.92 -7.78
CA LEU A 267 -37.29 -41.99 -8.76
C LEU A 267 -37.05 -42.73 -10.09
N SER A 268 -37.63 -42.22 -11.18
CA SER A 268 -37.41 -42.77 -12.53
C SER A 268 -36.06 -42.35 -13.12
N ASP A 269 -35.55 -43.10 -14.09
CA ASP A 269 -34.28 -42.80 -14.77
C ASP A 269 -34.29 -41.44 -15.50
N GLN A 270 -35.46 -40.98 -15.96
CA GLN A 270 -35.59 -39.66 -16.58
C GLN A 270 -35.41 -38.55 -15.54
N LEU A 271 -36.06 -38.70 -14.38
CA LEU A 271 -35.99 -37.75 -13.28
C LEU A 271 -34.63 -37.79 -12.57
N PHE A 272 -33.87 -38.86 -12.71
CA PHE A 272 -32.52 -38.99 -12.17
C PHE A 272 -31.64 -37.79 -12.56
N LYS A 273 -31.62 -37.41 -13.84
CA LYS A 273 -30.80 -36.30 -14.34
C LYS A 273 -31.30 -34.95 -13.84
N GLU A 274 -32.62 -34.80 -13.74
CA GLU A 274 -33.28 -33.56 -13.28
C GLU A 274 -33.10 -33.34 -11.76
N ASN A 275 -32.87 -34.42 -11.01
CA ASN A 275 -32.70 -34.39 -9.56
C ASN A 275 -31.24 -34.42 -9.09
N LEU A 276 -30.27 -34.30 -10.01
CA LEU A 276 -28.87 -34.17 -9.65
C LEU A 276 -28.64 -32.95 -8.74
N LYS A 277 -28.02 -33.21 -7.60
CA LYS A 277 -27.53 -32.21 -6.66
C LYS A 277 -26.00 -32.16 -6.74
N PHE A 278 -25.42 -31.07 -6.26
CA PHE A 278 -23.98 -30.84 -6.38
C PHE A 278 -23.39 -30.47 -5.03
N ASP A 279 -22.26 -31.10 -4.71
CA ASP A 279 -21.33 -30.57 -3.71
C ASP A 279 -20.21 -29.87 -4.47
N ARG A 280 -20.14 -28.55 -4.30
CA ARG A 280 -19.19 -27.72 -5.01
C ARG A 280 -18.16 -27.16 -4.05
N THR A 281 -16.92 -27.21 -4.49
CA THR A 281 -15.78 -26.61 -3.81
C THR A 281 -15.12 -25.65 -4.77
N ALA A 282 -15.05 -24.38 -4.42
CA ALA A 282 -14.34 -23.39 -5.21
C ALA A 282 -12.83 -23.52 -4.98
N ILE A 283 -12.06 -23.43 -6.07
CA ILE A 283 -10.61 -23.34 -6.04
C ILE A 283 -10.22 -21.90 -6.36
N PHE A 284 -9.52 -21.29 -5.42
CA PHE A 284 -9.07 -19.91 -5.49
C PHE A 284 -7.56 -19.80 -5.55
N SER A 285 -7.07 -18.71 -6.13
CA SER A 285 -5.69 -18.24 -6.03
C SER A 285 -5.72 -16.80 -5.50
N LEU A 286 -4.86 -16.48 -4.53
CA LEU A 286 -4.71 -15.11 -4.04
C LEU A 286 -3.55 -14.46 -4.78
N GLU A 287 -3.84 -13.52 -5.67
CA GLU A 287 -2.84 -12.80 -6.47
C GLU A 287 -2.25 -11.61 -5.69
N ALA A 288 -1.98 -11.82 -4.39
CA ALA A 288 -1.41 -10.84 -3.47
C ALA A 288 -0.51 -11.54 -2.43
N LEU A 289 0.27 -10.76 -1.68
CA LEU A 289 1.10 -11.21 -0.55
C LEU A 289 2.05 -12.37 -0.89
N GLY A 290 2.59 -12.39 -2.11
CA GLY A 290 3.47 -13.47 -2.58
C GLY A 290 2.80 -14.85 -2.68
N MET A 291 1.46 -14.90 -2.70
CA MET A 291 0.68 -16.13 -2.86
C MET A 291 0.21 -16.39 -4.29
N SER A 292 0.62 -15.55 -5.24
CA SER A 292 0.26 -15.70 -6.66
C SER A 292 0.54 -17.13 -7.17
N GLY A 293 -0.49 -17.74 -7.76
CA GLY A 293 -0.45 -19.11 -8.26
C GLY A 293 -0.62 -20.22 -7.21
N LYS A 294 -0.73 -19.90 -5.91
CA LYS A 294 -1.01 -20.90 -4.87
C LYS A 294 -2.52 -21.13 -4.77
N GLU A 295 -2.95 -22.32 -5.19
CA GLU A 295 -4.35 -22.73 -5.13
C GLU A 295 -4.76 -23.18 -3.71
N PHE A 296 -5.93 -22.74 -3.26
CA PHE A 296 -6.57 -23.24 -2.04
C PHE A 296 -8.07 -23.52 -2.28
N LYS A 297 -8.63 -24.42 -1.46
CA LYS A 297 -9.99 -24.94 -1.64
C LYS A 297 -10.93 -24.41 -0.58
N VAL A 298 -12.12 -23.99 -1.00
CA VAL A 298 -13.19 -23.53 -0.09
C VAL A 298 -14.51 -24.18 -0.50
N GLU A 299 -15.16 -24.85 0.45
CA GLU A 299 -16.45 -25.49 0.19
C GLU A 299 -17.57 -24.46 0.11
N GLU A 300 -18.58 -24.72 -0.72
CA GLU A 300 -19.80 -23.92 -0.73
C GLU A 300 -20.46 -23.88 0.66
N LYS A 301 -21.04 -22.73 1.03
CA LYS A 301 -21.65 -22.43 2.34
C LYS A 301 -20.68 -22.54 3.52
N THR A 302 -19.40 -22.20 3.32
CA THR A 302 -18.42 -22.14 4.40
C THR A 302 -17.75 -20.79 4.52
N SER A 303 -17.30 -20.48 5.73
CA SER A 303 -16.49 -19.29 5.98
C SER A 303 -15.00 -19.61 5.83
N PHE A 304 -14.25 -18.66 5.28
CA PHE A 304 -12.81 -18.73 5.04
C PHE A 304 -12.15 -17.38 5.31
N ALA A 305 -10.82 -17.38 5.32
CA ALA A 305 -10.00 -16.20 5.58
C ALA A 305 -9.08 -15.89 4.39
N LEU A 306 -8.66 -14.64 4.28
CA LEU A 306 -7.64 -14.19 3.36
C LEU A 306 -6.53 -13.48 4.17
N PRO A 307 -5.27 -13.92 4.09
CA PRO A 307 -4.80 -15.20 3.53
C PRO A 307 -5.46 -16.45 4.17
N PRO A 308 -5.43 -17.63 3.51
CA PRO A 308 -6.07 -18.85 4.01
C PRO A 308 -5.59 -19.33 5.38
N GLU A 309 -4.38 -18.94 5.79
CA GLU A 309 -3.77 -19.29 7.07
C GLU A 309 -4.28 -18.44 8.25
N ASN A 310 -5.00 -17.35 7.94
CA ASN A 310 -5.50 -16.44 8.96
C ASN A 310 -6.66 -17.09 9.76
N GLU A 311 -6.66 -16.88 11.08
CA GLU A 311 -7.69 -17.45 11.97
C GLU A 311 -9.05 -16.78 11.79
N LYS A 312 -9.05 -15.51 11.38
CA LYS A 312 -10.27 -14.70 11.28
C LYS A 312 -10.99 -14.93 9.96
N LYS A 313 -12.09 -15.69 10.00
CA LYS A 313 -12.88 -16.07 8.83
C LYS A 313 -13.90 -14.99 8.43
N ASP A 314 -13.41 -13.92 7.84
CA ASP A 314 -14.21 -12.74 7.47
C ASP A 314 -15.04 -12.92 6.18
N TYR A 315 -14.81 -13.99 5.42
CA TYR A 315 -15.44 -14.24 4.11
C TYR A 315 -16.33 -15.48 4.16
N PHE A 316 -17.45 -15.47 3.43
CA PHE A 316 -18.39 -16.58 3.34
C PHE A 316 -18.71 -16.93 1.88
N THR A 317 -18.48 -18.17 1.48
CA THR A 317 -18.80 -18.64 0.13
C THR A 317 -20.28 -19.00 0.05
N LYS A 318 -21.10 -18.13 -0.53
CA LYS A 318 -22.56 -18.30 -0.58
C LYS A 318 -22.98 -19.35 -1.60
N GLU A 319 -22.45 -19.24 -2.81
CA GLU A 319 -22.84 -20.08 -3.96
C GLU A 319 -21.62 -20.31 -4.86
N VAL A 320 -21.43 -21.54 -5.30
CA VAL A 320 -20.38 -21.89 -6.27
C VAL A 320 -21.04 -22.42 -7.53
N THR A 321 -20.60 -21.98 -8.70
CA THR A 321 -21.04 -22.51 -9.99
C THR A 321 -19.84 -22.74 -10.91
N PRO A 322 -19.96 -23.54 -11.98
CA PRO A 322 -18.88 -23.75 -12.94
C PRO A 322 -18.38 -22.45 -13.60
N GLU A 323 -19.22 -21.41 -13.65
CA GLU A 323 -18.91 -20.15 -14.34
C GLU A 323 -18.55 -19.02 -13.37
N ALA A 324 -19.05 -19.05 -12.13
CA ALA A 324 -18.85 -17.99 -11.15
C ALA A 324 -19.03 -18.46 -9.70
N VAL A 325 -18.49 -17.69 -8.77
CA VAL A 325 -18.66 -17.88 -7.32
C VAL A 325 -19.11 -16.60 -6.65
N THR A 326 -20.05 -16.71 -5.72
CA THR A 326 -20.59 -15.59 -4.95
C THR A 326 -20.06 -15.64 -3.52
N ILE A 327 -19.42 -14.56 -3.10
CA ILE A 327 -18.80 -14.42 -1.78
C ILE A 327 -19.47 -13.28 -1.04
N GLU A 328 -19.78 -13.49 0.24
CA GLU A 328 -20.23 -12.45 1.15
C GLU A 328 -19.09 -12.08 2.10
N TYR A 329 -18.91 -10.79 2.35
CA TYR A 329 -17.90 -10.28 3.26
C TYR A 329 -18.39 -9.01 3.95
N THR A 330 -17.77 -8.69 5.08
CA THR A 330 -18.09 -7.46 5.82
C THR A 330 -17.01 -6.43 5.55
N THR A 331 -17.40 -5.25 5.10
CA THR A 331 -16.47 -4.13 4.88
C THR A 331 -15.93 -3.60 6.22
N PRO A 332 -14.84 -2.81 6.22
CA PRO A 332 -14.37 -2.12 7.43
C PRO A 332 -15.45 -1.23 8.09
N SER A 333 -16.46 -0.78 7.32
CA SER A 333 -17.61 -0.02 7.82
C SER A 333 -18.69 -0.87 8.50
N GLY A 334 -18.53 -2.20 8.54
CA GLY A 334 -19.48 -3.13 9.15
C GLY A 334 -20.67 -3.52 8.26
N GLU A 335 -20.67 -3.09 6.99
CA GLU A 335 -21.72 -3.43 6.03
C GLU A 335 -21.45 -4.77 5.37
N LYS A 336 -22.49 -5.60 5.22
CA LYS A 336 -22.37 -6.86 4.49
C LYS A 336 -22.52 -6.60 3.00
N GLN A 337 -21.49 -6.92 2.24
CA GLN A 337 -21.49 -6.88 0.79
C GLN A 337 -21.39 -8.29 0.21
N SER A 338 -21.86 -8.42 -1.03
CA SER A 338 -21.74 -9.66 -1.79
C SER A 338 -21.12 -9.36 -3.14
N ILE A 339 -20.18 -10.21 -3.54
CA ILE A 339 -19.43 -10.06 -4.79
C ILE A 339 -19.45 -11.37 -5.57
N GLN A 340 -19.60 -11.25 -6.88
CA GLN A 340 -19.54 -12.37 -7.81
C GLN A 340 -18.22 -12.33 -8.57
N ILE A 341 -17.52 -13.46 -8.58
CA ILE A 341 -16.24 -13.61 -9.27
C ILE A 341 -16.43 -14.63 -10.39
N GLY A 342 -16.21 -14.19 -11.64
CA GLY A 342 -16.23 -15.06 -12.81
C GLY A 342 -15.03 -16.02 -12.84
N LYS A 343 -15.20 -17.16 -13.49
CA LYS A 343 -14.13 -18.15 -13.66
C LYS A 343 -12.95 -17.56 -14.44
N GLY A 344 -11.76 -17.74 -13.90
CA GLY A 344 -10.52 -17.18 -14.40
C GLY A 344 -10.34 -15.68 -14.15
N GLN A 345 -11.28 -15.03 -13.47
CA GLN A 345 -11.28 -13.58 -13.25
C GLN A 345 -11.03 -13.24 -11.77
N MET A 346 -10.61 -11.98 -11.56
CA MET A 346 -10.62 -11.32 -10.25
C MET A 346 -11.88 -10.45 -10.16
N PRO A 347 -12.40 -10.20 -8.95
CA PRO A 347 -13.56 -9.34 -8.77
C PRO A 347 -13.31 -7.91 -9.25
N ALA A 348 -14.33 -7.32 -9.86
CA ALA A 348 -14.37 -5.88 -10.07
C ALA A 348 -14.96 -5.23 -8.81
N ILE A 349 -14.09 -4.74 -7.93
CA ILE A 349 -14.53 -3.97 -6.76
C ILE A 349 -14.60 -2.50 -7.16
N THR A 350 -15.80 -1.93 -7.10
CA THR A 350 -15.97 -0.49 -7.04
C THR A 350 -15.90 -0.09 -5.57
N GLU A 351 -14.71 0.31 -5.12
CA GLU A 351 -14.51 0.93 -3.81
C GLU A 351 -15.00 2.38 -3.77
#